data_AF-A0A968JMY8-F1
#
_entry.id   AF-A0A968JMY8-F1
#
_cell.length_a   1.000
_cell.length_b   1.000
_cell.length_c   1.000
_cell.angle_alpha   90.00
_cell.angle_beta   90.00
_cell.angle_gamma   90.00
#
_symmetry.space_group_name_H-M   'P 1'
#
loop_
_entity.id
_entity.type
_entity.pdbx_description
1 polymer ?
#
loop_
_entity_poly.entity_id
_entity_poly.type
_entity_poly.pdbx_seq_one_letter_code
_entity_poly.pdbx_strand_id
1 'polypeptide(L)'
;MRTKKEKELGNFFRLRIGLRDFFIISDVAVIRHVLQTNAKNYPKSPAYDQLKLALGEGLVTSDGAHWKNQRKLVQPTFYKTQLALLFEDMLVTARQSIDELKIKIRQQPVVDITEEMTQITANIVMKTLFGNDYGLNDKQMYEKMLHAQAYVSYR
;
A
#
# COMPACT_ATOMS: atom_id res chain seq x y z
N MET A 1 12.70 -9.63 15.25
CA MET A 1 12.83 -9.12 16.64
C MET A 1 11.47 -9.33 17.30
N ARG A 2 11.32 -10.29 18.23
CA ARG A 2 10.01 -10.59 18.87
C ARG A 2 9.59 -9.48 19.82
N THR A 3 8.34 -9.04 19.76
CA THR A 3 7.81 -8.00 20.65
C THR A 3 7.74 -8.50 22.10
N LYS A 4 7.74 -7.59 23.08
CA LYS A 4 7.67 -7.96 24.52
C LYS A 4 6.46 -8.87 24.81
N LYS A 5 5.31 -8.57 24.20
CA LYS A 5 4.08 -9.35 24.36
C LYS A 5 4.14 -10.74 23.72
N GLU A 6 4.84 -10.91 22.58
CA GLU A 6 5.04 -12.24 21.98
C GLU A 6 5.90 -13.15 22.85
N LYS A 7 6.85 -12.59 23.60
CA LYS A 7 7.66 -13.36 24.55
C LYS A 7 6.86 -13.82 25.77
N GLU A 8 5.89 -13.01 26.21
CA GLU A 8 5.08 -13.27 27.39
C GLU A 8 3.85 -14.15 27.09
N LEU A 9 3.22 -13.96 25.93
CA LEU A 9 1.92 -14.57 25.58
C LEU A 9 2.00 -15.59 24.44
N GLY A 10 3.18 -15.78 23.84
CA GLY A 10 3.41 -16.67 22.72
C GLY A 10 3.10 -16.06 21.34
N ASN A 11 3.12 -16.90 20.30
CA ASN A 11 3.00 -16.47 18.90
C ASN A 11 1.54 -16.36 18.41
N PHE A 12 0.56 -16.64 19.28
CA PHE A 12 -0.85 -16.48 19.01
C PHE A 12 -1.57 -16.12 20.31
N PHE A 13 -2.12 -14.91 20.40
CA PHE A 13 -2.80 -14.45 21.60
C PHE A 13 -3.97 -13.53 21.29
N ARG A 14 -4.94 -13.50 22.21
CA ARG A 14 -6.09 -12.61 22.16
C ARG A 14 -5.82 -11.34 22.95
N LEU A 15 -6.17 -10.21 22.36
CA LEU A 15 -6.11 -8.89 22.98
C LEU A 15 -7.50 -8.26 22.89
N ARG A 16 -8.09 -7.93 24.04
CA ARG A 16 -9.38 -7.23 24.09
C ARG A 16 -9.13 -5.73 24.12
N ILE A 17 -9.66 -5.00 23.14
CA ILE A 17 -9.64 -3.53 23.11
C ILE A 17 -11.09 -3.04 23.14
N GLY A 18 -11.48 -2.43 24.26
CA GLY A 18 -12.87 -2.03 24.49
C GLY A 18 -13.83 -3.21 24.40
N LEU A 19 -14.76 -3.14 23.45
CA LEU A 19 -15.79 -4.15 23.21
C LEU A 19 -15.41 -5.18 22.13
N ARG A 20 -14.20 -5.11 21.56
CA ARG A 20 -13.78 -5.99 20.47
C ARG A 20 -12.58 -6.84 20.88
N ASP A 21 -12.60 -8.10 20.44
CA ASP A 21 -11.47 -9.01 20.54
C ASP A 21 -10.63 -8.93 19.26
N PHE A 22 -9.32 -8.81 19.44
CA PHE A 22 -8.31 -8.86 18.39
C PHE A 22 -7.43 -10.09 18.60
N PHE A 23 -7.17 -10.83 17.54
CA PHE A 23 -6.25 -11.96 17.59
C PHE A 23 -4.94 -11.55 16.92
N ILE A 24 -3.86 -11.56 17.69
CA ILE A 24 -2.51 -11.25 17.19
C ILE A 24 -1.85 -12.57 16.82
N ILE A 25 -1.43 -12.68 15.56
CA ILE A 25 -0.90 -13.89 14.98
C ILE A 25 0.50 -13.61 14.44
N SER A 26 1.49 -14.27 15.03
CA SER A 26 2.88 -14.28 14.59
C SER A 26 3.38 -15.69 14.26
N ASP A 27 2.53 -16.70 14.45
CA ASP A 27 2.79 -18.09 14.08
C ASP A 27 2.59 -18.30 12.57
N VAL A 28 3.63 -18.81 11.89
CA VAL A 28 3.64 -19.00 10.43
C VAL A 28 2.56 -19.96 9.95
N ALA A 29 2.27 -21.03 10.70
CA ALA A 29 1.25 -21.99 10.32
C ALA A 29 -0.15 -21.36 10.41
N VAL A 30 -0.40 -20.57 11.45
CA VAL A 30 -1.68 -19.85 11.62
C VAL A 30 -1.81 -18.72 10.58
N ILE A 31 -0.74 -17.97 10.30
CA ILE A 31 -0.73 -16.95 9.23
C ILE A 31 -1.08 -17.59 7.89
N ARG A 32 -0.45 -18.72 7.55
CA ARG A 32 -0.75 -19.48 6.32
C ARG A 32 -2.20 -19.95 6.30
N HIS A 33 -2.72 -20.40 7.44
CA HIS A 33 -4.12 -20.81 7.55
C HIS A 33 -5.07 -19.66 7.23
N VAL A 34 -4.88 -18.51 7.88
CA VAL A 34 -5.74 -17.34 7.74
C VAL A 34 -5.62 -16.68 6.36
N LEU A 35 -4.40 -16.49 5.85
CA LEU A 35 -4.16 -15.71 4.63
C LEU A 35 -4.17 -16.55 3.34
N GLN A 36 -4.04 -17.88 3.42
CA GLN A 36 -3.90 -18.71 2.22
C GLN A 36 -4.86 -19.91 2.20
N THR A 37 -4.71 -20.87 3.12
CA THR A 37 -5.41 -22.16 2.99
C THR A 37 -6.88 -22.09 3.37
N ASN A 38 -7.26 -21.11 4.21
CA ASN A 38 -8.63 -20.92 4.68
C ASN A 38 -9.12 -19.45 4.54
N ALA A 39 -8.51 -18.68 3.64
CA ALA A 39 -8.75 -17.24 3.49
C ALA A 39 -10.22 -16.83 3.25
N LYS A 40 -11.02 -17.73 2.67
CA LYS A 40 -12.46 -17.47 2.42
C LYS A 40 -13.26 -17.24 3.70
N ASN A 41 -12.79 -17.74 4.85
CA ASN A 41 -13.45 -17.57 6.15
C ASN A 41 -12.99 -16.31 6.90
N TYR A 42 -12.05 -15.55 6.32
CA TYR A 42 -11.48 -14.35 6.94
C TYR A 42 -11.67 -13.16 5.99
N PRO A 43 -12.87 -12.55 5.95
CA PRO A 43 -13.10 -11.33 5.17
C PRO A 43 -12.26 -10.18 5.73
N LYS A 44 -12.11 -9.12 4.93
CA LYS A 44 -11.44 -7.91 5.40
C LYS A 44 -12.16 -7.33 6.61
N SER A 45 -11.39 -6.70 7.47
CA SER A 45 -11.91 -6.04 8.67
C SER A 45 -12.94 -4.98 8.30
N PRO A 46 -13.97 -4.73 9.13
CA PRO A 46 -14.86 -3.58 8.98
C PRO A 46 -14.14 -2.22 8.88
N ALA A 47 -12.87 -2.15 9.30
CA ALA A 47 -12.02 -0.99 9.06
C ALA A 47 -11.92 -0.61 7.57
N TYR A 48 -12.07 -1.57 6.64
CA TYR A 48 -12.05 -1.33 5.20
C TYR A 48 -13.31 -0.65 4.68
N ASP A 49 -14.42 -0.63 5.44
CA ASP A 49 -15.64 0.07 5.03
C ASP A 49 -15.43 1.59 4.99
N GLN A 50 -14.54 2.12 5.84
CA GLN A 50 -14.13 3.52 5.76
C GLN A 50 -13.28 3.78 4.52
N LEU A 51 -12.41 2.84 4.14
CA LEU A 51 -11.62 2.95 2.91
C LEU A 51 -12.52 2.90 1.67
N LYS A 52 -13.64 2.16 1.68
CA LYS A 52 -14.62 2.14 0.58
C LYS A 52 -15.18 3.52 0.27
N LEU A 53 -15.35 4.39 1.28
CA LEU A 53 -15.85 5.75 1.07
C LEU A 53 -14.88 6.61 0.26
N ALA A 54 -13.56 6.39 0.42
CA ALA A 54 -12.53 7.15 -0.27
C ALA A 54 -12.11 6.50 -1.61
N LEU A 55 -12.02 5.17 -1.65
CA LEU A 55 -11.43 4.41 -2.77
C LEU A 55 -12.46 3.67 -3.63
N GLY A 56 -13.73 3.65 -3.22
CA GLY A 56 -14.78 2.86 -3.87
C GLY A 56 -14.61 1.34 -3.65
N GLU A 57 -15.29 0.56 -4.49
CA GLU A 57 -15.20 -0.90 -4.51
C GLU A 57 -14.12 -1.37 -5.50
N GLY A 58 -12.94 -1.71 -4.98
CA GLY A 58 -11.76 -2.11 -5.74
C GLY A 58 -11.00 -3.26 -5.10
N LEU A 59 -9.85 -3.62 -5.65
CA LEU A 59 -9.05 -4.77 -5.18
C LEU A 59 -8.68 -4.71 -3.68
N VAL A 60 -8.56 -3.52 -3.13
CA VAL A 60 -8.19 -3.28 -1.72
C VAL A 60 -9.41 -3.39 -0.80
N THR A 61 -10.60 -3.01 -1.27
CA THR A 61 -11.79 -2.83 -0.43
C THR A 61 -12.85 -3.94 -0.63
N SER A 62 -12.76 -4.68 -1.72
CA SER A 62 -13.70 -5.73 -2.10
C SER A 62 -13.24 -7.12 -1.62
N ASP A 63 -14.19 -8.02 -1.39
CA ASP A 63 -13.95 -9.44 -1.06
C ASP A 63 -14.72 -10.40 -1.98
N GLY A 64 -14.48 -11.70 -1.82
CA GLY A 64 -15.27 -12.76 -2.45
C GLY A 64 -15.23 -12.74 -3.98
N ALA A 65 -16.39 -12.98 -4.61
CA ALA A 65 -16.51 -13.09 -6.06
C ALA A 65 -16.18 -11.78 -6.78
N HIS A 66 -16.57 -10.64 -6.22
CA HIS A 66 -16.30 -9.33 -6.81
C HIS A 66 -14.81 -9.03 -6.86
N TRP A 67 -14.09 -9.24 -5.75
CA TRP A 67 -12.62 -9.16 -5.72
C TRP A 67 -11.97 -10.12 -6.71
N LYS A 68 -12.44 -11.36 -6.79
CA LYS A 68 -11.87 -12.38 -7.68
C LYS A 68 -12.01 -11.97 -9.15
N ASN A 69 -13.14 -11.40 -9.53
CA ASN A 69 -13.39 -10.91 -10.89
C ASN A 69 -12.49 -9.73 -11.22
N GLN A 70 -12.42 -8.72 -10.35
CA GLN A 70 -11.51 -7.58 -10.53
C GLN A 70 -10.05 -8.04 -10.62
N ARG A 71 -9.61 -8.95 -9.76
CA ARG A 71 -8.24 -9.46 -9.76
C ARG A 71 -7.90 -10.18 -11.06
N LYS A 72 -8.82 -10.99 -11.58
CA LYS A 72 -8.63 -11.70 -12.85
C LYS A 72 -8.45 -10.72 -14.02
N LEU A 73 -9.16 -9.60 -14.01
CA LEU A 73 -9.06 -8.59 -15.07
C LEU A 73 -7.74 -7.83 -15.03
N VAL A 74 -7.24 -7.48 -13.84
CA VAL A 74 -6.05 -6.63 -13.68
C VAL A 74 -4.74 -7.45 -13.68
N GLN A 75 -4.77 -8.72 -13.28
CA GLN A 75 -3.58 -9.57 -13.17
C GLN A 75 -2.67 -9.57 -14.42
N PRO A 76 -3.18 -9.59 -15.68
CA PRO A 76 -2.32 -9.60 -16.86
C PRO A 76 -1.38 -8.40 -16.99
N THR A 77 -1.78 -7.22 -16.48
CA THR A 77 -0.94 -6.01 -16.47
C THR A 77 0.30 -6.17 -15.60
N PHE A 78 0.29 -7.11 -14.66
CA PHE A 78 1.42 -7.43 -13.79
C PHE A 78 2.27 -8.61 -14.28
N TYR A 79 2.07 -9.06 -15.53
CA TYR A 79 2.96 -10.08 -16.12
C TYR A 79 4.34 -9.51 -16.40
N LYS A 80 5.36 -10.37 -16.36
CA LYS A 80 6.77 -9.98 -16.51
C LYS A 80 7.03 -9.16 -17.78
N THR A 81 6.37 -9.49 -18.89
CA THR A 81 6.49 -8.75 -20.15
C THR A 81 5.91 -7.34 -20.06
N GLN A 82 4.79 -7.16 -19.36
CA GLN A 82 4.18 -5.85 -19.15
C GLN A 82 5.00 -5.00 -18.17
N LEU A 83 5.46 -5.62 -17.08
CA LEU A 83 6.36 -4.95 -16.12
C LEU A 83 7.67 -4.49 -16.75
N ALA A 84 8.20 -5.25 -17.71
CA ALA A 84 9.41 -4.86 -18.44
C ALA A 84 9.23 -3.57 -19.25
N LEU A 85 8.02 -3.31 -19.77
CA LEU A 85 7.72 -2.06 -20.48
C LEU A 85 7.70 -0.84 -19.54
N LEU A 86 7.28 -1.05 -18.29
CA LEU A 86 7.22 0.01 -17.28
C LEU A 86 8.58 0.28 -16.63
N PHE A 87 9.51 -0.66 -16.70
CA PHE A 87 10.77 -0.60 -15.95
C PHE A 87 11.64 0.60 -16.31
N GLU A 88 11.71 0.95 -17.60
CA GLU A 88 12.47 2.12 -18.06
C GLU A 88 11.89 3.42 -17.50
N ASP A 89 10.55 3.57 -17.50
CA ASP A 89 9.89 4.73 -16.91
C ASP A 89 10.14 4.80 -15.39
N MET A 90 10.09 3.67 -14.67
CA MET A 90 10.42 3.62 -13.25
C MET A 90 11.86 4.09 -13.00
N LEU A 91 12.82 3.63 -13.80
CA LEU A 91 14.24 3.99 -13.67
C LEU A 91 14.48 5.47 -13.97
N VAL A 92 13.88 6.00 -15.03
CA VAL A 92 14.01 7.42 -15.39
C VAL A 92 13.43 8.30 -14.30
N THR A 93 12.21 8.02 -13.84
CA THR A 93 11.56 8.80 -12.76
C THR A 93 12.34 8.70 -11.45
N ALA A 94 12.84 7.52 -11.08
CA ALA A 94 13.65 7.36 -9.87
C ALA A 94 14.95 8.18 -9.95
N ARG A 95 15.65 8.17 -11.09
CA ARG A 95 16.88 8.97 -11.28
C ARG A 95 16.62 10.46 -11.19
N GLN A 96 15.55 10.94 -11.84
CA GLN A 96 15.14 12.34 -11.79
C GLN A 96 14.89 12.79 -10.35
N SER A 97 14.10 12.03 -9.58
CA SER A 97 13.82 12.38 -8.20
C SER A 97 15.06 12.29 -7.29
N ILE A 98 16.00 11.39 -7.56
CA ILE A 98 17.30 11.37 -6.86
C ILE A 98 18.12 12.64 -7.17
N ASP A 99 18.13 13.11 -8.41
CA ASP A 99 18.86 14.32 -8.78
C ASP A 99 18.22 15.58 -8.17
N GLU A 100 16.90 15.65 -8.11
CA GLU A 100 16.14 16.68 -7.36
C GLU A 100 16.50 16.66 -5.87
N LEU A 101 16.53 15.47 -5.26
CA LEU A 101 16.91 15.30 -3.86
C LEU A 101 18.34 15.77 -3.59
N LYS A 102 19.30 15.48 -4.49
CA LYS A 102 20.68 15.98 -4.36
C LYS A 102 20.73 17.51 -4.38
N ILE A 103 19.92 18.16 -5.22
CA ILE A 103 19.83 19.62 -5.26
C ILE A 103 19.25 20.14 -3.93
N LYS A 104 18.18 19.52 -3.43
CA LYS A 104 17.54 19.88 -2.16
C LYS A 104 18.51 19.76 -0.98
N ILE A 105 19.25 18.67 -0.88
CA ILE A 105 20.24 18.44 0.19
C ILE A 105 21.35 19.50 0.21
N ARG A 106 21.76 20.01 -0.96
CA ARG A 106 22.75 21.11 -1.04
C ARG A 106 22.25 22.41 -0.42
N GLN A 107 20.94 22.65 -0.47
CA GLN A 107 20.31 23.85 0.10
C GLN A 107 19.88 23.65 1.55
N GLN A 108 19.41 22.44 1.87
CA GLN A 108 18.94 22.04 3.19
C GLN A 108 19.55 20.68 3.56
N PRO A 109 20.61 20.63 4.39
CA PRO A 109 21.37 19.41 4.65
C PRO A 109 20.59 18.29 5.38
N VAL A 110 19.41 18.60 5.90
CA VAL A 110 18.54 17.67 6.61
C VAL A 110 17.19 17.61 5.89
N VAL A 111 16.79 16.41 5.49
CA VAL A 111 15.55 16.13 4.76
C VAL A 111 14.78 15.01 5.46
N ASP A 112 13.45 15.01 5.35
CA ASP A 112 12.63 13.90 5.82
C ASP A 112 12.57 12.81 4.74
N ILE A 113 13.30 11.72 4.96
CA ILE A 113 13.36 10.61 3.99
C ILE A 113 12.00 9.94 3.77
N THR A 114 11.08 10.02 4.74
CA THR A 114 9.73 9.46 4.61
C THR A 114 8.93 10.22 3.57
N GLU A 115 9.03 11.55 3.59
CA GLU A 115 8.39 12.42 2.60
C GLU A 115 8.99 12.19 1.21
N GLU A 116 10.32 12.18 1.11
CA GLU A 116 11.03 11.97 -0.17
C GLU A 116 10.69 10.61 -0.79
N MET A 117 10.73 9.53 -0.01
CA MET A 117 10.39 8.19 -0.53
C MET A 117 8.90 8.07 -0.89
N THR A 118 8.02 8.76 -0.17
CA THR A 118 6.59 8.82 -0.52
C THR A 118 6.42 9.54 -1.87
N GLN A 119 7.11 10.65 -2.08
CA GLN A 119 7.03 11.41 -3.32
C GLN A 119 7.61 10.63 -4.51
N ILE A 120 8.78 10.01 -4.35
CA ILE A 120 9.41 9.16 -5.38
C ILE A 120 8.47 8.03 -5.79
N THR A 121 7.92 7.30 -4.82
CA THR A 121 7.04 6.16 -5.10
C THR A 121 5.72 6.60 -5.74
N ALA A 122 5.14 7.72 -5.30
CA ALA A 122 3.97 8.31 -5.93
C ALA A 122 4.24 8.70 -7.38
N ASN A 123 5.36 9.38 -7.67
CA ASN A 123 5.74 9.77 -9.03
C ASN A 123 5.90 8.55 -9.95
N ILE A 124 6.55 7.49 -9.47
CA ILE A 124 6.72 6.25 -10.24
C ILE A 124 5.37 5.57 -10.50
N VAL A 125 4.53 5.41 -9.46
CA VAL A 125 3.21 4.77 -9.60
C VAL A 125 2.34 5.56 -10.56
N MET A 126 2.33 6.88 -10.43
CA MET A 126 1.67 7.74 -11.39
C MET A 126 2.24 7.44 -12.79
N LYS A 127 3.50 7.77 -13.05
CA LYS A 127 4.11 7.65 -14.39
C LYS A 127 3.77 6.33 -15.09
N THR A 128 3.89 5.23 -14.36
CA THR A 128 3.65 3.88 -14.88
C THR A 128 2.17 3.54 -15.10
N LEU A 129 1.24 4.14 -14.35
CA LEU A 129 -0.20 3.92 -14.51
C LEU A 129 -0.86 4.82 -15.57
N PHE A 130 -0.39 6.06 -15.73
CA PHE A 130 -1.06 7.05 -16.61
C PHE A 130 -0.16 7.66 -17.73
N GLY A 131 1.09 7.22 -17.87
CA GLY A 131 1.93 7.53 -19.05
C GLY A 131 2.52 8.95 -19.09
N ASN A 132 2.27 9.71 -20.16
CA ASN A 132 2.75 11.09 -20.35
C ASN A 132 1.62 12.13 -20.45
N ASP A 133 0.35 11.72 -20.35
CA ASP A 133 -0.83 12.61 -20.31
C ASP A 133 -0.99 13.33 -18.95
N TYR A 134 0.15 13.55 -18.28
CA TYR A 134 0.37 14.29 -17.04
C TYR A 134 0.26 15.81 -17.25
N GLY A 135 -0.84 16.24 -17.85
CA GLY A 135 -0.98 17.62 -18.31
C GLY A 135 -2.01 18.46 -17.56
N LEU A 136 -2.95 17.85 -16.82
CA LEU A 136 -4.17 18.59 -16.45
C LEU A 136 -4.69 18.43 -15.01
N ASN A 137 -4.09 17.63 -14.13
CA ASN A 137 -4.59 17.49 -12.73
C ASN A 137 -3.53 17.08 -11.67
N ASP A 138 -2.24 17.21 -11.98
CA ASP A 138 -1.12 16.59 -11.24
C ASP A 138 -1.12 16.89 -9.74
N LYS A 139 -1.34 18.15 -9.36
CA LYS A 139 -1.31 18.56 -7.95
C LYS A 139 -2.52 18.04 -7.18
N GLN A 140 -3.71 18.05 -7.77
CA GLN A 140 -4.93 17.59 -7.10
C GLN A 140 -4.96 16.07 -6.92
N MET A 141 -4.45 15.30 -7.88
CA MET A 141 -4.38 13.85 -7.77
C MET A 141 -3.35 13.44 -6.71
N TYR A 142 -2.17 14.09 -6.72
CA TYR A 142 -1.14 13.91 -5.70
C TYR A 142 -1.62 14.32 -4.30
N GLU A 143 -2.27 15.49 -4.16
CA GLU A 143 -2.86 15.96 -2.91
C GLU A 143 -3.95 15.01 -2.40
N LYS A 144 -4.81 14.48 -3.28
CA LYS A 144 -5.83 13.47 -2.91
C LYS A 144 -5.18 12.16 -2.46
N MET A 145 -4.09 11.74 -3.10
CA MET A 145 -3.36 10.52 -2.73
C MET A 145 -2.65 10.70 -1.38
N LEU A 146 -1.98 11.83 -1.16
CA LEU A 146 -1.40 12.19 0.14
C LEU A 146 -2.47 12.30 1.23
N HIS A 147 -3.63 12.89 0.93
CA HIS A 147 -4.76 12.97 1.87
C HIS A 147 -5.27 11.58 2.24
N ALA A 148 -5.39 10.67 1.28
CA ALA A 148 -5.78 9.29 1.55
C ALA A 148 -4.72 8.57 2.41
N GLN A 149 -3.43 8.79 2.13
CA GLN A 149 -2.33 8.20 2.90
C GLN A 149 -2.27 8.76 4.33
N ALA A 150 -2.49 10.06 4.51
CA ALA A 150 -2.59 10.71 5.81
C ALA A 150 -3.81 10.20 6.59
N TYR A 151 -4.96 10.01 5.93
CA TYR A 151 -6.17 9.46 6.55
C TYR A 151 -5.95 8.04 7.09
N VAL A 152 -5.15 7.22 6.40
CA VAL A 152 -4.80 5.86 6.84
C VAL A 152 -3.71 5.86 7.92
N SER A 153 -2.81 6.84 7.93
CA SER A 153 -1.65 6.86 8.84
C SER A 153 -1.89 7.58 10.17
N TYR A 154 -2.86 8.50 10.24
CA TYR A 154 -3.13 9.33 11.42
C TYR A 154 -4.36 8.90 12.24
N ARG A 155 -4.81 7.64 12.12
CA ARG A 155 -5.79 7.03 13.02
C ARG A 155 -5.41 5.63 13.48
#